data_AF-A0A2S8WUE0-F1
#
_entry.id   AF-A0A2S8WUE0-F1
#
_cell.length_a   1.000
_cell.length_b   1.000
_cell.length_c   1.000
_cell.angle_alpha   90.00
_cell.angle_beta   90.00
_cell.angle_gamma   90.00
#
_symmetry.space_group_name_H-M   'P 1'
#
loop_
_entity.id
_entity.type
_entity.pdbx_description
1 polymer ?
#
loop_
_entity_poly.entity_id
_entity_poly.type
_entity_poly.pdbx_seq_one_letter_code
_entity_poly.pdbx_strand_id
1 'polypeptide(L)'
;MLEAIADEMLMRVVATQAAVYKAREQLERVSHLEWESPAGRAFRDRAMELAGKIAELDHRLEAARIQIWSARADLAELEVRILSGISVPGSGMLTGTLPPELDGVINVRGRS
;
A
#
# COMPACT_ATOMS: atom_id res chain seq x y z
N MET A 1 1.93 -7.68 -9.28
CA MET A 1 2.88 -8.51 -8.48
C MET A 1 3.37 -7.78 -7.22
N LEU A 2 3.74 -6.50 -7.30
CA LEU A 2 4.18 -5.72 -6.14
C LEU A 2 3.05 -5.38 -5.15
N GLU A 3 1.82 -5.15 -5.63
CA GLU A 3 0.65 -4.93 -4.75
C GLU A 3 0.38 -6.12 -3.82
N ALA A 4 0.53 -7.36 -4.31
CA ALA A 4 0.34 -8.56 -3.50
C ALA A 4 1.35 -8.66 -2.34
N ILE A 5 2.58 -8.15 -2.53
CA ILE A 5 3.60 -8.10 -1.48
C ILE A 5 3.22 -7.06 -0.42
N ALA A 6 2.75 -5.89 -0.84
CA ALA A 6 2.27 -4.85 0.07
C ALA A 6 1.06 -5.34 0.90
N ASP A 7 0.13 -6.06 0.28
CA ASP A 7 -1.03 -6.66 0.95
C ASP A 7 -0.62 -7.72 1.98
N GLU A 8 0.35 -8.58 1.64
CA GLU A 8 0.89 -9.57 2.60
C GLU A 8 1.58 -8.89 3.79
N MET A 9 2.38 -7.86 3.54
CA MET A 9 3.02 -7.07 4.61
C MET A 9 1.97 -6.41 5.51
N LEU A 10 0.90 -5.86 4.93
CA LEU A 10 -0.19 -5.26 5.69
C LEU A 10 -0.88 -6.30 6.58
N MET A 11 -1.16 -7.51 6.07
CA MET A 11 -1.74 -8.58 6.87
C MET A 11 -0.86 -8.97 8.06
N ARG A 12 0.46 -9.07 7.86
CA ARG A 12 1.42 -9.40 8.94
C ARG A 12 1.46 -8.31 10.02
N VAL A 13 1.42 -7.03 9.62
CA VAL A 13 1.34 -5.91 10.57
C VAL A 13 0.05 -5.97 11.38
N VAL A 14 -1.10 -6.19 10.74
CA VAL A 14 -2.40 -6.30 11.42
C VAL A 14 -2.42 -7.48 12.41
N ALA A 15 -1.91 -8.64 12.01
CA ALA A 15 -1.82 -9.81 12.90
C ALA A 15 -0.92 -9.52 14.12
N THR A 16 0.19 -8.81 13.91
CA THR A 16 1.09 -8.42 14.99
C THR A 16 0.45 -7.40 15.93
N GLN A 17 -0.29 -6.41 15.39
CA GLN A 17 -1.07 -5.46 16.19
C GLN A 17 -2.09 -6.17 17.09
N ALA A 18 -2.79 -7.18 16.57
CA ALA A 18 -3.74 -7.96 17.38
C ALA A 18 -3.06 -8.67 18.57
N ALA A 19 -1.86 -9.24 18.36
CA ALA A 19 -1.08 -9.84 19.44
C ALA A 19 -0.61 -8.80 20.47
N VAL A 20 -0.18 -7.62 20.00
CA VAL A 20 0.21 -6.48 20.85
C VAL A 20 -0.95 -6.01 21.72
N TYR A 21 -2.14 -5.82 21.16
CA TYR A 21 -3.32 -5.42 21.92
C TYR A 21 -3.68 -6.42 23.02
N LYS A 22 -3.64 -7.73 22.71
CA LYS A 22 -3.87 -8.78 23.70
C LYS A 22 -2.84 -8.74 24.83
N ALA A 23 -1.57 -8.52 24.50
CA ALA A 23 -0.52 -8.41 25.51
C ALA A 23 -0.68 -7.16 26.39
N ARG A 24 -1.09 -6.02 25.81
CA ARG A 24 -1.42 -4.80 26.57
C ARG A 24 -2.54 -5.06 27.56
N GLU A 25 -3.63 -5.68 27.11
CA GLU A 25 -4.78 -5.99 27.97
C GLU A 25 -4.36 -6.87 29.17
N GLN A 26 -3.49 -7.87 28.93
CA GLN A 26 -2.98 -8.72 30.01
C GLN A 26 -2.13 -7.94 31.02
N LEU A 27 -1.28 -7.02 30.54
CA LEU A 27 -0.43 -6.22 31.42
C LEU A 27 -1.21 -5.15 32.19
N GLU A 28 -2.25 -4.59 31.58
CA GLU A 28 -3.16 -3.66 32.24
C GLU A 28 -3.86 -4.36 33.42
N ARG A 29 -4.37 -5.58 33.22
CA ARG A 29 -4.91 -6.40 34.32
C ARG A 29 -3.91 -6.61 35.45
N VAL A 30 -2.65 -6.91 35.13
CA VAL A 30 -1.57 -7.07 36.13
C VAL A 30 -1.30 -5.76 36.91
N SER A 31 -1.43 -4.61 36.24
CA SER A 31 -1.14 -3.30 36.82
C SER A 31 -2.15 -2.88 37.91
N HIS A 32 -3.39 -3.37 37.81
CA HIS A 32 -4.50 -3.09 38.73
C HIS A 32 -4.60 -4.08 39.90
N LEU A 33 -3.78 -5.12 39.92
CA LEU A 33 -3.71 -6.03 41.07
C LEU A 33 -2.94 -5.40 42.23
N GLU A 34 -3.36 -5.71 43.45
CA GLU A 34 -2.63 -5.35 44.66
C GLU A 34 -1.52 -6.37 44.95
N TRP A 35 -0.30 -5.89 45.21
CA TRP A 35 0.87 -6.74 45.40
C TRP A 35 1.52 -6.48 46.77
N GLU A 36 1.15 -7.29 47.75
CA GLU A 36 1.61 -7.16 49.13
C GLU A 36 3.05 -7.64 49.33
N SER A 37 3.48 -8.66 48.57
CA SER A 37 4.83 -9.22 48.70
C SER A 37 5.88 -8.40 47.92
N PRO A 38 7.14 -8.33 48.42
CA PRO A 38 8.24 -7.70 47.67
C PRO A 38 8.45 -8.31 46.28
N ALA A 39 8.27 -9.62 46.15
CA ALA A 39 8.35 -10.32 44.87
C ALA A 39 7.23 -9.91 43.91
N GLY A 40 6.00 -9.72 44.42
CA GLY A 40 4.87 -9.23 43.66
C GLY A 40 5.08 -7.82 43.12
N ARG A 41 5.62 -6.92 43.95
CA ARG A 41 5.97 -5.55 43.51
C ARG A 41 7.04 -5.56 42.42
N ALA A 42 8.10 -6.36 42.58
CA ALA A 42 9.13 -6.49 41.55
C ALA A 42 8.59 -7.05 40.23
N PHE A 43 7.68 -8.04 40.30
CA PHE A 43 6.97 -8.55 39.13
C PHE A 43 6.13 -7.46 38.45
N ARG A 44 5.35 -6.70 39.22
CA ARG A 44 4.56 -5.56 38.72
C ARG A 44 5.44 -4.54 38.01
N ASP A 45 6.57 -4.16 38.60
CA ASP A 45 7.48 -3.18 37.99
C ASP A 45 8.01 -3.67 36.64
N ARG A 46 8.33 -4.96 36.52
CA ARG A 46 8.75 -5.57 35.24
C ARG A 46 7.60 -5.66 34.24
N ALA A 47 6.38 -5.92 34.70
CA ALA A 47 5.19 -5.90 33.86
C ALA A 47 4.92 -4.48 33.32
N MET A 48 5.14 -3.44 34.12
CA MET A 48 5.01 -2.05 33.69
C MET A 48 6.12 -1.65 32.70
N GLU A 49 7.36 -2.09 32.93
CA GLU A 49 8.46 -1.91 31.97
C GLU A 49 8.13 -2.56 30.62
N LEU A 50 7.59 -3.78 30.66
CA LEU A 50 7.14 -4.49 29.45
C LEU A 50 5.97 -3.76 28.78
N ALA A 51 5.01 -3.21 29.54
CA ALA A 51 3.88 -2.46 29.00
C ALA A 51 4.36 -1.24 28.21
N GLY A 52 5.36 -0.52 28.71
CA GLY A 52 6.00 0.59 27.99
C GLY A 52 6.62 0.15 26.66
N LYS A 53 7.36 -0.97 26.65
CA LYS A 53 7.95 -1.53 25.42
C LYS A 53 6.91 -1.98 24.40
N ILE A 54 5.79 -2.53 24.87
CA ILE A 54 4.68 -2.96 24.01
C ILE A 54 3.95 -1.75 23.43
N ALA A 55 3.76 -0.68 24.20
CA ALA A 55 3.19 0.58 23.68
C ALA A 55 4.06 1.20 22.59
N GLU A 56 5.39 1.17 22.75
CA GLU A 56 6.33 1.61 21.72
C GLU A 56 6.26 0.73 20.46
N LEU A 57 6.15 -0.60 20.64
CA LEU A 57 5.98 -1.52 19.52
C LEU A 57 4.68 -1.24 18.75
N ASP A 58 3.59 -0.94 19.44
CA ASP A 58 2.31 -0.57 18.85
C ASP A 58 2.43 0.69 17.97
N HIS A 59 3.10 1.73 18.49
CA HIS A 59 3.36 2.96 17.74
C HIS A 59 4.18 2.69 16.47
N ARG A 60 5.22 1.86 16.56
CA ARG A 60 6.05 1.47 15.41
C ARG A 60 5.29 0.64 14.38
N LEU A 61 4.40 -0.26 14.82
CA LEU A 61 3.54 -1.03 13.92
C LEU A 61 2.55 -0.12 13.19
N GLU A 62 1.99 0.87 13.87
CA GLU A 62 1.10 1.85 13.25
C GLU A 62 1.82 2.70 12.20
N ALA A 63 3.03 3.16 12.50
CA ALA A 63 3.87 3.87 11.54
C ALA A 63 4.18 2.99 10.30
N ALA A 64 4.55 1.73 10.52
CA ALA A 64 4.78 0.77 9.44
C ALA A 64 3.53 0.53 8.59
N ARG A 65 2.36 0.44 9.23
CA ARG A 65 1.07 0.29 8.56
C ARG A 65 0.81 1.44 7.60
N ILE A 66 1.01 2.68 8.06
CA ILE A 66 0.83 3.90 7.25
C ILE A 66 1.80 3.90 6.06
N GLN A 67 3.06 3.53 6.28
CA GLN A 67 4.06 3.45 5.20
C GLN A 67 3.69 2.42 4.14
N ILE A 68 3.23 1.22 4.53
CA ILE A 68 2.78 0.18 3.60
C ILE A 68 1.58 0.67 2.79
N TRP A 69 0.61 1.34 3.44
CA TRP A 69 -0.53 1.92 2.75
C TRP A 69 -0.13 2.98 1.71
N SER A 70 0.80 3.87 2.06
CA SER A 70 1.34 4.86 1.11
C SER A 70 2.02 4.17 -0.07
N ALA A 71 2.90 3.21 0.20
CA ALA A 71 3.62 2.48 -0.84
C ALA A 71 2.66 1.72 -1.78
N ARG A 72 1.55 1.19 -1.26
CA ARG A 72 0.51 0.55 -2.07
C ARG A 72 -0.18 1.55 -3.00
N ALA A 73 -0.47 2.76 -2.54
CA ALA A 73 -1.05 3.82 -3.37
C ALA A 73 -0.07 4.25 -4.49
N ASP A 74 1.21 4.41 -4.15
CA ASP A 74 2.26 4.75 -5.12
C ASP A 74 2.42 3.67 -6.20
N LEU A 75 2.33 2.39 -5.80
CA LEU A 75 2.38 1.25 -6.73
C LEU A 75 1.17 1.23 -7.68
N ALA A 76 -0.04 1.48 -7.16
CA ALA A 76 -1.24 1.55 -7.98
C ALA A 76 -1.18 2.72 -8.97
N GLU A 77 -0.68 3.89 -8.55
CA GLU A 77 -0.47 5.04 -9.44
C GLU A 77 0.55 4.72 -10.54
N LEU A 78 1.67 4.06 -10.19
CA LEU A 78 2.67 3.64 -11.15
C LEU A 78 2.09 2.66 -12.18
N GLU A 79 1.27 1.71 -11.75
CA GLU A 79 0.60 0.76 -12.64
C GLU A 79 -0.34 1.47 -13.63
N VAL A 80 -1.14 2.42 -13.16
CA VAL A 80 -2.02 3.24 -14.02
C VAL A 80 -1.20 4.04 -15.02
N ARG A 81 -0.09 4.66 -14.61
CA ARG A 81 0.79 5.43 -15.50
C ARG A 81 1.42 4.55 -16.58
N ILE A 82 1.86 3.34 -16.24
CA ILE A 82 2.40 2.38 -17.22
C ILE A 82 1.31 1.98 -18.22
N LEU A 83 0.14 1.58 -17.76
CA LEU A 83 -0.97 1.16 -18.63
C LEU A 83 -1.48 2.31 -19.52
N SER A 84 -1.52 3.53 -18.99
CA SER A 84 -1.95 4.73 -19.74
C SER A 84 -0.88 5.20 -20.73
N GLY A 85 0.40 5.08 -20.39
CA GLY A 85 1.52 5.39 -21.30
C GLY A 85 1.69 4.39 -22.45
N ILE A 86 1.13 3.18 -22.32
CA ILE A 86 1.06 2.18 -23.38
C ILE A 86 -0.11 2.44 -24.35
N SER A 87 -0.99 3.41 -24.05
CA SER A 87 -2.07 3.78 -24.98
C SER A 87 -1.61 4.81 -26.03
N VAL A 88 -1.29 4.26 -27.21
CA VAL A 88 -1.25 4.87 -28.57
C VAL A 88 0.14 5.32 -29.06
N PRO A 89 0.68 4.59 -30.07
CA PRO A 89 0.57 5.07 -31.44
C PRO A 89 -0.12 4.08 -32.39
N GLY A 90 -1.21 4.57 -33.01
CA GLY A 90 -1.84 4.17 -34.26
C GLY A 90 -1.76 2.73 -34.76
N SER A 91 -2.89 2.02 -34.71
CA SER A 91 -3.24 1.07 -35.77
C SER A 91 -4.26 1.72 -36.70
N GLY A 92 -3.78 2.71 -37.46
CA GLY A 92 -4.39 3.05 -38.74
C GLY A 92 -3.91 2.05 -39.78
N MET A 93 -4.53 0.87 -39.83
CA MET A 93 -4.53 -0.02 -40.99
C MET A 93 -5.80 -0.87 -40.96
N LEU A 94 -6.94 -0.24 -41.27
CA LEU A 94 -8.05 -0.98 -41.85
C LEU A 94 -7.73 -1.16 -43.34
N THR A 95 -7.17 -2.31 -43.64
CA THR A 95 -7.13 -2.92 -44.98
C THR A 95 -8.58 -3.08 -45.45
N GLY A 96 -9.05 -2.23 -46.36
CA GLY A 96 -10.41 -2.30 -46.88
C GLY A 96 -10.74 -1.27 -47.97
N THR A 97 -10.49 -1.66 -49.22
CA THR A 97 -11.25 -1.33 -50.46
C THR A 97 -11.57 0.14 -50.82
N LEU A 98 -10.95 0.63 -51.91
CA LEU A 98 -11.38 1.75 -52.80
C LEU A 98 -12.70 1.41 -53.56
N PRO A 99 -13.32 2.32 -54.37
CA PRO A 99 -13.73 3.74 -54.21
C PRO A 99 -15.22 3.96 -54.67
N PRO A 100 -15.75 5.18 -54.90
CA PRO A 100 -15.54 5.82 -56.21
C PRO A 100 -15.36 7.35 -56.18
N GLU A 101 -14.69 7.78 -57.24
CA GLU A 101 -14.63 9.09 -57.91
C GLU A 101 -15.70 10.12 -57.53
N LEU A 102 -15.30 11.37 -57.34
CA LEU A 102 -15.64 12.48 -58.24
C LEU A 102 -15.01 13.81 -57.79
N ASP A 103 -14.61 14.56 -58.82
CA ASP A 103 -14.40 16.02 -58.89
C ASP A 103 -13.11 16.67 -58.37
N GLY A 104 -12.40 17.29 -59.32
CA GLY A 104 -11.48 18.38 -59.02
C GLY A 104 -10.16 18.44 -59.79
N VAL A 105 -10.10 17.98 -61.05
CA VAL A 105 -8.94 18.22 -61.93
C VAL A 105 -8.88 19.70 -62.30
N ILE A 106 -8.06 20.50 -61.60
CA ILE A 106 -7.34 21.65 -62.18
C ILE A 106 -5.96 21.74 -61.51
N ASN A 107 -4.92 21.24 -62.17
CA ASN A 107 -3.54 21.62 -61.88
C ASN A 107 -2.96 22.31 -63.13
N VAL A 108 -2.86 23.63 -63.06
CA VAL A 108 -2.17 24.48 -64.04
C VAL A 108 -0.75 24.74 -63.52
N ARG A 109 0.26 24.13 -64.17
CA ARG A 109 1.69 24.52 -64.28
C ARG A 109 2.43 23.27 -64.79
N GLY A 110 3.10 23.23 -65.93
CA GLY A 110 3.98 24.24 -66.53
C GLY A 110 5.42 23.71 -66.46
N ARG A 111 5.99 23.31 -67.60
CA ARG A 111 7.44 23.12 -67.91
C ARG A 111 7.52 22.82 -69.42
N SER A 112 7.94 23.81 -70.22
CA SER A 112 9.33 24.07 -70.64
C SER A 112 9.81 23.05 -71.65
#